data_AF-A0A8T7IVT8-F1
#
_entry.id   AF-A0A8T7IVT8-F1
#
_cell.length_a   1.000
_cell.length_b   1.000
_cell.length_c   1.000
_cell.angle_alpha   90.00
_cell.angle_beta   90.00
_cell.angle_gamma   90.00
#
_symmetry.space_group_name_H-M   'P 1'
#
loop_
_entity.id
_entity.type
_entity.pdbx_description
1 polymer ?
#
loop_
_entity_poly.entity_id
_entity_poly.type
_entity_poly.pdbx_seq_one_letter_code
_entity_poly.pdbx_strand_id
1 'polypeptide(L)'
;MSLLRLTGLALVVMLSACAGTDDENLTSEQQLYEAIQRSLLASQWDTAIERLHRIEADYPFGRFAEQAQLELIYAYYESNQPDAAISAADRFIRLQPTHEKVDYAYYMRGLAAFTQSQGVIERFMPTDITQRDPGAARESFSYFQQLTDRFPNSQYSWDASQRMIYLRNVLARYELHVASYYFTRGAYVAALNRGKYVLENFPSAPAVPDALATIVQAYHLLGMEDLAQHNLDLLKLNFPEYPELDETGNLRLADNRGANTRSLINQVTFGLLDRPEPAGFDTRLEGNIERNWDLSAPAPR
;
A
#
# COMPACT_ATOMS: atom_id res chain seq x y z
N MET A 1 -34.14 -23.71 30.41
CA MET A 1 -33.07 -24.43 29.68
C MET A 1 -33.48 -24.99 28.32
N SER A 2 -34.77 -25.19 27.99
CA SER A 2 -35.16 -25.67 26.63
C SER A 2 -35.22 -24.56 25.57
N LEU A 3 -35.65 -23.34 25.93
CA LEU A 3 -35.73 -22.20 24.99
C LEU A 3 -34.36 -21.74 24.47
N LEU A 4 -33.31 -21.74 25.30
CA LEU A 4 -31.93 -21.40 24.89
C LEU A 4 -31.29 -22.45 23.97
N ARG A 5 -31.74 -23.71 24.04
CA ARG A 5 -31.27 -24.80 23.18
C ARG A 5 -31.96 -24.76 21.81
N LEU A 6 -33.23 -24.35 21.77
CA LEU A 6 -34.00 -24.17 20.54
C LEU A 6 -33.53 -22.96 19.72
N THR A 7 -33.15 -21.85 20.37
CA THR A 7 -32.58 -20.69 19.67
C THR A 7 -31.18 -20.96 19.11
N GLY A 8 -30.35 -21.72 19.83
CA GLY A 8 -29.03 -22.14 19.35
C GLY A 8 -29.11 -23.05 18.12
N LEU A 9 -30.08 -23.97 18.09
CA LEU A 9 -30.27 -24.87 16.94
C LEU A 9 -30.77 -24.11 15.70
N ALA A 10 -31.65 -23.12 15.86
CA ALA A 10 -32.13 -22.28 14.75
C ALA A 10 -31.02 -21.44 14.13
N LEU A 11 -30.07 -20.94 14.94
CA LEU A 11 -28.91 -20.19 14.45
C LEU A 11 -27.95 -21.08 13.64
N VAL A 12 -27.74 -22.34 14.06
CA VAL A 12 -26.91 -23.31 13.33
C VAL A 12 -27.55 -23.69 11.99
N VAL A 13 -28.87 -23.87 11.95
CA VAL A 13 -29.59 -24.19 10.69
C VAL A 13 -29.56 -23.02 9.70
N MET A 14 -29.68 -21.78 10.19
CA MET A 14 -29.55 -20.57 9.36
C MET A 14 -28.15 -20.42 8.76
N LEU A 15 -27.10 -20.83 9.46
CA LEU A 15 -25.72 -20.78 8.97
C LEU A 15 -25.42 -21.84 7.88
N SER A 16 -26.11 -22.99 7.92
CA SER A 16 -25.96 -24.05 6.91
C SER A 16 -26.73 -23.81 5.61
N ALA A 17 -27.65 -22.84 5.56
CA ALA A 17 -28.45 -22.56 4.37
C ALA A 17 -27.69 -21.82 3.24
N CYS A 18 -26.49 -21.32 3.52
CA CYS A 18 -25.64 -20.65 2.51
C CYS A 18 -24.55 -21.56 1.92
N ALA A 19 -24.46 -22.83 2.32
CA ALA A 19 -23.40 -23.75 1.90
C ALA A 19 -23.81 -24.71 0.76
N GLY A 20 -24.92 -24.45 0.08
CA GLY A 20 -25.38 -25.25 -1.04
C GLY A 20 -24.58 -24.97 -2.32
N THR A 21 -23.56 -25.77 -2.59
CA THR A 21 -22.98 -25.87 -3.94
C THR A 21 -23.89 -26.75 -4.77
N ASP A 22 -24.83 -26.15 -5.49
CA ASP A 22 -25.62 -26.88 -6.50
C ASP A 22 -24.65 -27.44 -7.54
N ASP A 23 -24.53 -28.76 -7.57
CA ASP A 23 -23.79 -29.53 -8.56
C ASP A 23 -24.61 -29.53 -9.87
N GLU A 24 -24.71 -28.34 -10.47
CA GLU A 24 -25.41 -28.10 -11.73
C GLU A 24 -24.59 -28.79 -12.83
N ASN A 25 -25.23 -29.69 -13.60
CA ASN A 25 -24.59 -30.34 -14.75
C ASN A 25 -24.37 -29.30 -15.87
N LEU A 26 -23.34 -28.47 -15.70
CA LEU A 26 -22.88 -27.48 -16.67
C LEU A 26 -22.11 -28.22 -17.77
N THR A 27 -22.74 -28.39 -18.93
CA THR A 27 -22.21 -29.23 -20.04
C THR A 27 -21.78 -28.44 -21.26
N SER A 28 -22.27 -27.21 -21.43
CA SER A 28 -21.86 -26.31 -22.51
C SER A 28 -21.02 -25.15 -21.98
N GLU A 29 -20.14 -24.62 -22.84
CA GLU A 29 -19.32 -23.44 -22.56
C GLU A 29 -20.19 -22.25 -22.11
N GLN A 30 -21.31 -22.02 -22.81
CA GLN A 30 -22.24 -20.93 -22.49
C GLN A 30 -22.89 -21.12 -21.11
N GLN A 31 -23.37 -22.33 -20.79
CA GLN A 31 -23.96 -22.61 -19.47
C GLN A 31 -22.94 -22.40 -18.35
N LEU A 32 -21.70 -22.86 -18.56
CA LEU A 32 -20.61 -22.67 -17.60
C LEU A 32 -20.31 -21.18 -17.41
N TYR A 33 -20.22 -20.41 -18.50
CA TYR A 33 -19.99 -18.97 -18.43
C TYR A 33 -21.13 -18.22 -17.75
N GLU A 34 -22.39 -18.54 -18.05
CA GLU A 34 -23.55 -17.96 -17.34
C GLU A 34 -23.54 -18.29 -15.83
N ALA A 35 -23.11 -19.49 -15.46
CA ALA A 35 -22.92 -19.87 -14.06
C ALA A 35 -21.77 -19.12 -13.38
N ILE A 36 -20.67 -18.86 -14.09
CA ILE A 36 -19.57 -17.99 -13.61
C ILE A 36 -20.11 -16.59 -13.32
N GLN A 37 -20.82 -15.98 -14.28
CA GLN A 37 -21.39 -14.64 -14.12
C GLN A 37 -22.34 -14.55 -12.92
N ARG A 38 -23.20 -15.56 -12.71
CA ARG A 38 -24.07 -15.64 -11.52
C ARG A 38 -23.26 -15.65 -10.23
N SER A 39 -22.18 -16.44 -10.15
CA SER A 39 -21.32 -16.50 -8.96
C SER A 39 -20.56 -15.19 -8.71
N LEU A 40 -20.04 -14.55 -9.75
CA LEU A 40 -19.38 -13.24 -9.65
C LEU A 40 -20.35 -12.16 -9.15
N LEU A 41 -21.55 -12.09 -9.72
CA LEU A 41 -22.59 -11.14 -9.31
C LEU A 41 -23.09 -11.39 -7.87
N ALA A 42 -23.08 -12.65 -7.43
CA ALA A 42 -23.42 -13.04 -6.06
C ALA A 42 -22.24 -12.91 -5.08
N SER A 43 -21.08 -12.44 -5.53
CA SER A 43 -19.83 -12.36 -4.74
C SER A 43 -19.40 -13.71 -4.15
N GLN A 44 -19.76 -14.82 -4.81
CA GLN A 44 -19.33 -16.17 -4.46
C GLN A 44 -17.97 -16.44 -5.09
N TRP A 45 -16.93 -15.77 -4.59
CA TRP A 45 -15.62 -15.73 -5.24
C TRP A 45 -14.96 -17.10 -5.38
N ASP A 46 -15.01 -17.94 -4.35
CA ASP A 46 -14.40 -19.28 -4.40
C ASP A 46 -15.07 -20.15 -5.47
N THR A 47 -16.41 -20.16 -5.51
CA THR A 47 -17.18 -20.87 -6.54
C THR A 47 -16.91 -20.30 -7.94
N ALA A 48 -16.80 -18.98 -8.07
CA ALA A 48 -16.47 -18.34 -9.33
C ALA A 48 -15.06 -18.75 -9.81
N ILE A 49 -14.06 -18.73 -8.94
CA ILE A 49 -12.68 -19.13 -9.23
C ILE A 49 -12.63 -20.59 -9.69
N GLU A 50 -13.32 -21.50 -9.00
CA GLU A 50 -13.38 -22.91 -9.40
C GLU A 50 -13.96 -23.07 -10.81
N ARG A 51 -15.08 -22.40 -11.10
CA ARG A 51 -15.73 -22.44 -12.42
C ARG A 51 -14.87 -21.78 -13.50
N LEU A 52 -14.14 -20.72 -13.16
CA LEU A 52 -13.20 -20.02 -14.05
C LEU A 52 -12.00 -20.90 -14.42
N HIS A 53 -11.45 -21.68 -13.48
CA HIS A 53 -10.43 -22.70 -13.81
C HIS A 53 -11.00 -23.79 -14.71
N ARG A 54 -12.24 -24.21 -14.44
CA ARG A 54 -12.91 -25.21 -15.27
C ARG A 54 -13.11 -24.73 -16.70
N ILE A 55 -13.54 -23.49 -16.94
CA ILE A 55 -13.71 -22.98 -18.30
C ILE A 55 -12.37 -22.83 -19.04
N GLU A 56 -11.28 -22.44 -18.35
CA GLU A 56 -9.93 -22.44 -18.92
C GLU A 56 -9.46 -23.84 -19.31
N ALA A 57 -9.81 -24.88 -18.54
CA ALA A 57 -9.40 -26.26 -18.79
C ALA A 57 -10.24 -26.94 -19.88
N ASP A 58 -11.57 -26.81 -19.80
CA ASP A 58 -12.52 -27.48 -20.70
C ASP A 58 -12.59 -26.76 -22.06
N TYR A 59 -12.42 -25.43 -22.09
CA TYR A 59 -12.60 -24.58 -23.28
C TYR A 59 -11.48 -23.54 -23.46
N PRO A 60 -10.19 -23.93 -23.57
CA PRO A 60 -9.05 -23.00 -23.60
C PRO A 60 -9.03 -22.03 -24.79
N PHE A 61 -9.75 -22.35 -25.87
CA PHE A 61 -9.91 -21.50 -27.05
C PHE A 61 -11.39 -21.15 -27.29
N GLY A 62 -12.21 -21.27 -26.25
CA GLY A 62 -13.63 -20.95 -26.29
C GLY A 62 -13.88 -19.45 -26.51
N ARG A 63 -15.11 -19.13 -26.88
CA ARG A 63 -15.55 -17.73 -27.09
C ARG A 63 -15.32 -16.88 -25.84
N PHE A 64 -15.41 -17.45 -24.65
CA PHE A 64 -15.31 -16.72 -23.38
C PHE A 64 -13.94 -16.87 -22.70
N ALA A 65 -12.99 -17.60 -23.29
CA ALA A 65 -11.73 -17.96 -22.63
C ALA A 65 -10.90 -16.74 -22.17
N GLU A 66 -10.74 -15.74 -23.04
CA GLU A 66 -9.96 -14.53 -22.72
C GLU A 66 -10.67 -13.66 -21.69
N GLN A 67 -11.99 -13.54 -21.79
CA GLN A 67 -12.80 -12.80 -20.83
C GLN A 67 -12.81 -13.50 -19.45
N ALA A 68 -12.86 -14.83 -19.41
CA ALA A 68 -12.74 -15.61 -18.18
C ALA A 68 -11.36 -15.40 -17.50
N GLN A 69 -10.27 -15.29 -18.26
CA GLN A 69 -8.97 -14.96 -17.69
C GLN A 69 -8.97 -13.61 -16.97
N LEU A 70 -9.62 -12.59 -17.54
CA LEU A 70 -9.76 -11.28 -16.90
C LEU A 70 -10.62 -11.35 -15.64
N GLU A 71 -11.72 -12.10 -15.69
CA GLU A 71 -12.61 -12.31 -14.54
C GLU A 71 -11.95 -13.11 -13.41
N LEU A 72 -11.02 -14.01 -13.74
CA LEU A 72 -10.23 -14.74 -12.76
C LEU A 72 -9.27 -13.81 -12.01
N ILE A 73 -8.66 -12.84 -12.68
CA ILE A 73 -7.86 -11.79 -12.02
C ILE A 73 -8.73 -11.03 -11.02
N TYR A 74 -9.93 -10.61 -11.46
CA TYR A 74 -10.88 -9.89 -10.61
C TYR A 74 -11.33 -10.71 -9.40
N ALA A 75 -11.72 -11.97 -9.60
CA ALA A 75 -12.17 -12.85 -8.53
C ALA A 75 -11.06 -13.13 -7.49
N TYR A 76 -9.79 -13.27 -7.91
CA TYR A 76 -8.68 -13.37 -6.97
C TYR A 76 -8.47 -12.09 -6.17
N TYR A 77 -8.61 -10.93 -6.80
CA TYR A 77 -8.51 -9.65 -6.11
C TYR A 77 -9.61 -9.50 -5.05
N GLU A 78 -10.87 -9.73 -5.42
CA GLU A 78 -12.02 -9.59 -4.50
C GLU A 78 -12.06 -10.65 -3.40
N SER A 79 -11.49 -11.84 -3.65
CA SER A 79 -11.30 -12.87 -2.62
C SER A 79 -10.09 -12.63 -1.70
N ASN A 80 -9.46 -11.44 -1.80
CA ASN A 80 -8.30 -11.06 -1.00
C ASN A 80 -7.09 -12.01 -1.18
N GLN A 81 -6.87 -12.45 -2.42
CA GLN A 81 -5.73 -13.28 -2.85
C GLN A 81 -4.83 -12.49 -3.81
N PRO A 82 -4.10 -11.45 -3.34
CA PRO A 82 -3.36 -10.55 -4.21
C PRO A 82 -2.27 -11.25 -5.03
N ASP A 83 -1.53 -12.21 -4.45
CA ASP A 83 -0.47 -12.93 -5.17
C ASP A 83 -1.03 -13.76 -6.34
N ALA A 84 -2.22 -14.35 -6.15
CA ALA A 84 -2.91 -15.10 -7.19
C ALA A 84 -3.43 -14.16 -8.29
N ALA A 85 -3.94 -12.98 -7.92
CA ALA A 85 -4.36 -11.95 -8.87
C ALA A 85 -3.19 -11.43 -9.70
N ILE A 86 -2.04 -11.13 -9.08
CA ILE A 86 -0.80 -10.71 -9.76
C ILE A 86 -0.35 -11.79 -10.74
N SER A 87 -0.29 -13.05 -10.29
CA SER A 87 0.13 -14.18 -11.13
C SER A 87 -0.80 -14.42 -12.32
N ALA A 88 -2.12 -14.27 -12.12
CA ALA A 88 -3.10 -14.37 -13.19
C ALA A 88 -2.97 -13.21 -14.19
N ALA A 89 -2.74 -11.98 -13.70
CA ALA A 89 -2.54 -10.81 -14.53
C ALA A 89 -1.26 -10.91 -15.38
N ASP A 90 -0.14 -11.36 -14.78
CA ASP A 90 1.11 -11.61 -15.51
C ASP A 90 0.93 -12.67 -16.60
N ARG A 91 0.17 -13.72 -16.30
CA ARG A 91 -0.18 -14.75 -17.30
C ARG A 91 -0.96 -14.13 -18.45
N PHE A 92 -2.01 -13.35 -18.17
CA PHE A 92 -2.82 -12.69 -19.19
C PHE A 92 -1.99 -11.74 -20.05
N ILE A 93 -1.19 -10.86 -19.44
CA ILE A 93 -0.33 -9.89 -20.15
C ILE A 93 0.65 -10.61 -21.10
N ARG A 94 1.20 -11.74 -20.65
CA ARG A 94 2.16 -12.52 -21.46
C ARG A 94 1.49 -13.28 -22.59
N LEU A 95 0.33 -13.88 -22.35
CA LEU A 95 -0.37 -14.70 -23.34
C LEU A 95 -1.14 -13.84 -24.35
N GLN A 96 -1.69 -12.70 -23.90
CA GLN A 96 -2.61 -11.86 -24.66
C GLN A 96 -2.16 -10.38 -24.70
N PRO A 97 -0.93 -10.08 -25.17
CA PRO A 97 -0.37 -8.73 -25.13
C PRO A 97 -1.09 -7.71 -26.02
N THR A 98 -1.86 -8.16 -27.01
CA THR A 98 -2.60 -7.31 -27.97
C THR A 98 -4.11 -7.27 -27.70
N HIS A 99 -4.58 -7.87 -26.60
CA HIS A 99 -6.00 -7.86 -26.26
C HIS A 99 -6.48 -6.44 -25.94
N GLU A 100 -7.71 -6.10 -26.33
CA GLU A 100 -8.28 -4.76 -26.18
C GLU A 100 -8.24 -4.25 -24.73
N LYS A 101 -8.48 -5.16 -23.78
CA LYS A 101 -8.48 -4.89 -22.33
C LYS A 101 -7.19 -5.29 -21.60
N VAL A 102 -6.06 -5.38 -22.30
CA VAL A 102 -4.78 -5.75 -21.64
C VAL A 102 -4.37 -4.72 -20.59
N ASP A 103 -4.72 -3.44 -20.79
CA ASP A 103 -4.52 -2.35 -19.84
C ASP A 103 -5.22 -2.60 -18.50
N TYR A 104 -6.41 -3.22 -18.50
CA TYR A 104 -7.09 -3.66 -17.28
C TYR A 104 -6.26 -4.68 -16.50
N ALA A 105 -5.61 -5.65 -17.17
CA ALA A 105 -4.75 -6.61 -16.49
C ALA A 105 -3.51 -5.93 -15.85
N TYR A 106 -2.90 -4.96 -16.55
CA TYR A 106 -1.82 -4.14 -15.97
C TYR A 106 -2.29 -3.37 -14.73
N TYR A 107 -3.49 -2.77 -14.80
CA TYR A 107 -4.10 -2.06 -13.68
C TYR A 107 -4.35 -2.97 -12.48
N MET A 108 -5.02 -4.10 -12.69
CA MET A 108 -5.34 -5.06 -11.64
C MET A 108 -4.09 -5.65 -10.98
N ARG A 109 -3.01 -5.85 -11.74
CA ARG A 109 -1.71 -6.26 -11.19
C ARG A 109 -1.16 -5.23 -10.20
N GLY A 110 -1.19 -3.95 -10.56
CA GLY A 110 -0.76 -2.87 -9.67
C GLY A 110 -1.67 -2.70 -8.45
N LEU A 111 -2.98 -2.86 -8.64
CA LEU A 111 -3.98 -2.75 -7.60
C LEU A 111 -3.90 -3.90 -6.58
N ALA A 112 -3.66 -5.13 -7.03
CA ALA A 112 -3.45 -6.27 -6.14
C ALA A 112 -2.23 -6.07 -5.24
N ALA A 113 -1.09 -5.62 -5.79
CA ALA A 113 0.10 -5.27 -5.01
C ALA A 113 -0.15 -4.08 -4.07
N PHE A 114 -0.97 -3.10 -4.49
CA PHE A 114 -1.36 -1.95 -3.66
C PHE A 114 -2.14 -2.40 -2.42
N THR A 115 -3.16 -3.24 -2.60
CA THR A 115 -3.97 -3.77 -1.50
C THR A 115 -3.13 -4.63 -0.54
N GLN A 116 -2.19 -5.41 -1.06
CA GLN A 116 -1.23 -6.14 -0.23
C GLN A 116 -0.38 -5.20 0.64
N SER A 117 0.03 -4.04 0.10
CA SER A 117 0.84 -3.05 0.84
C SER A 117 0.09 -2.39 2.01
N GLN A 118 -1.23 -2.22 1.90
CA GLN A 118 -2.07 -1.72 3.00
C GLN A 118 -2.38 -2.83 4.03
N GLY A 119 -2.41 -4.10 3.63
CA GLY A 119 -2.68 -5.18 4.56
C GLY A 119 -4.10 -5.15 5.19
N VAL A 120 -4.53 -6.29 5.68
CA VAL A 120 -5.92 -6.51 6.10
C VAL A 120 -6.23 -5.90 7.50
N ILE A 121 -5.20 -5.77 8.33
CA ILE A 121 -5.33 -5.38 9.75
C ILE A 121 -5.53 -3.86 9.91
N GLU A 122 -5.08 -3.06 8.95
CA GLU A 122 -5.15 -1.59 9.00
C GLU A 122 -6.58 -1.06 9.00
N ARG A 123 -7.53 -1.84 8.46
CA ARG A 123 -8.96 -1.53 8.51
C ARG A 123 -9.53 -1.57 9.94
N PHE A 124 -8.85 -2.22 10.87
CA PHE A 124 -9.30 -2.40 12.26
C PHE A 124 -8.37 -1.76 13.29
N MET A 125 -7.09 -1.55 12.96
CA MET A 125 -6.14 -0.82 13.79
C MET A 125 -5.29 0.11 12.92
N PRO A 126 -5.35 1.44 13.10
CA PRO A 126 -4.52 2.37 12.34
C PRO A 126 -3.05 2.20 12.75
N THR A 127 -2.29 1.45 11.95
CA THR A 127 -0.84 1.35 12.06
C THR A 127 -0.18 2.18 10.96
N ASP A 128 0.93 2.84 11.26
CA ASP A 128 1.65 3.65 10.28
C ASP A 128 2.32 2.75 9.24
N ILE A 129 1.74 2.68 8.04
CA ILE A 129 2.22 1.85 6.91
C ILE A 129 3.65 2.17 6.52
N THR A 130 4.06 3.42 6.76
CA THR A 130 5.38 3.91 6.37
C THR A 130 6.49 3.32 7.24
N GLN A 131 6.16 2.54 8.27
CA GLN A 131 7.12 1.84 9.11
C GLN A 131 7.25 0.34 8.76
N ARG A 132 6.43 -0.16 7.82
CA ARG A 132 6.42 -1.58 7.39
C ARG A 132 7.37 -1.80 6.21
N ASP A 133 7.62 -3.06 5.87
CA ASP A 133 8.44 -3.40 4.70
C ASP A 133 7.83 -2.78 3.41
N PRO A 134 8.60 -1.97 2.66
CA PRO A 134 8.08 -1.24 1.50
C PRO A 134 8.04 -2.08 0.22
N GLY A 135 8.32 -3.38 0.29
CA GLY A 135 8.43 -4.26 -0.88
C GLY A 135 7.20 -4.19 -1.79
N ALA A 136 6.02 -4.48 -1.24
CA ALA A 136 4.75 -4.44 -1.96
C ALA A 136 4.41 -3.03 -2.48
N ALA A 137 4.74 -1.97 -1.73
CA ALA A 137 4.53 -0.59 -2.17
C ALA A 137 5.41 -0.21 -3.37
N ARG A 138 6.68 -0.64 -3.36
CA ARG A 138 7.63 -0.42 -4.47
C ARG A 138 7.21 -1.22 -5.71
N GLU A 139 6.78 -2.46 -5.51
CA GLU A 139 6.27 -3.31 -6.58
C GLU A 139 5.00 -2.71 -7.21
N SER A 140 4.03 -2.32 -6.39
CA SER A 140 2.81 -1.65 -6.83
C SER A 140 3.11 -0.38 -7.64
N PHE A 141 4.06 0.46 -7.18
CA PHE A 141 4.48 1.66 -7.90
C PHE A 141 5.03 1.29 -9.28
N SER A 142 5.88 0.27 -9.37
CA SER A 142 6.45 -0.20 -10.65
C SER A 142 5.38 -0.74 -11.59
N TYR A 143 4.36 -1.45 -11.07
CA TYR A 143 3.27 -1.96 -11.90
C TYR A 143 2.36 -0.86 -12.42
N PHE A 144 2.00 0.13 -11.59
CA PHE A 144 1.25 1.30 -12.07
C PHE A 144 2.07 2.12 -13.07
N GLN A 145 3.38 2.28 -12.85
CA GLN A 145 4.26 2.96 -13.79
C GLN A 145 4.25 2.28 -15.17
N GLN A 146 4.32 0.94 -15.20
CA GLN A 146 4.22 0.20 -16.46
C GLN A 146 2.89 0.43 -17.19
N LEU A 147 1.77 0.53 -16.46
CA LEU A 147 0.47 0.88 -17.03
C LEU A 147 0.49 2.29 -17.62
N THR A 148 0.93 3.30 -16.87
CA THR A 148 0.90 4.70 -17.31
C THR A 148 1.85 4.96 -18.47
N ASP A 149 3.00 4.29 -18.49
CA ASP A 149 4.00 4.44 -19.56
C ASP A 149 3.54 3.77 -20.86
N ARG A 150 2.87 2.61 -20.77
CA ARG A 150 2.45 1.83 -21.94
C ARG A 150 1.06 2.24 -22.46
N PHE A 151 0.15 2.59 -21.56
CA PHE A 151 -1.25 2.91 -21.86
C PHE A 151 -1.67 4.26 -21.28
N PRO A 152 -1.01 5.38 -21.63
CA PRO A 152 -1.28 6.69 -21.03
C PRO A 152 -2.74 7.16 -21.18
N ASN A 153 -3.44 6.68 -22.21
CA ASN A 153 -4.85 7.03 -22.50
C ASN A 153 -5.86 5.99 -21.98
N SER A 154 -5.43 4.97 -21.24
CA SER A 154 -6.34 4.02 -20.60
C SER A 154 -7.25 4.74 -19.60
N GLN A 155 -8.49 4.27 -19.47
CA GLN A 155 -9.41 4.74 -18.44
C GLN A 155 -8.87 4.57 -17.01
N TYR A 156 -7.92 3.65 -16.80
CA TYR A 156 -7.32 3.36 -15.50
C TYR A 156 -6.09 4.22 -15.18
N SER A 157 -5.52 4.91 -16.17
CA SER A 157 -4.24 5.63 -16.01
C SER A 157 -4.32 6.80 -15.05
N TRP A 158 -5.47 7.46 -14.95
CA TRP A 158 -5.67 8.53 -13.98
C TRP A 158 -5.62 8.02 -12.54
N ASP A 159 -6.38 6.97 -12.21
CA ASP A 159 -6.38 6.37 -10.88
C ASP A 159 -5.01 5.80 -10.52
N ALA A 160 -4.37 5.09 -11.45
CA ALA A 160 -3.00 4.58 -11.28
C ALA A 160 -2.00 5.71 -10.96
N SER A 161 -2.10 6.85 -11.65
CA SER A 161 -1.25 8.02 -11.39
C SER A 161 -1.46 8.59 -9.98
N GLN A 162 -2.71 8.65 -9.51
CA GLN A 162 -3.01 9.10 -8.14
C GLN A 162 -2.41 8.13 -7.10
N ARG A 163 -2.55 6.82 -7.31
CA ARG A 163 -1.94 5.80 -6.44
C ARG A 163 -0.41 5.86 -6.46
N MET A 164 0.22 6.13 -7.60
CA MET A 164 1.66 6.34 -7.69
C MET A 164 2.13 7.54 -6.85
N ILE A 165 1.38 8.66 -6.85
CA ILE A 165 1.68 9.82 -6.00
C ILE A 165 1.64 9.41 -4.52
N TYR A 166 0.60 8.69 -4.12
CA TYR A 166 0.48 8.17 -2.76
C TYR A 166 1.66 7.26 -2.40
N LEU A 167 1.95 6.23 -3.21
CA LEU A 167 3.01 5.27 -2.98
C LEU A 167 4.39 5.95 -2.91
N ARG A 168 4.66 6.90 -3.81
CA ARG A 168 5.89 7.71 -3.78
C ARG A 168 6.05 8.41 -2.43
N ASN A 169 4.97 9.00 -1.92
CA ASN A 169 5.02 9.73 -0.67
C ASN A 169 5.18 8.78 0.54
N VAL A 170 4.56 7.59 0.50
CA VAL A 170 4.76 6.51 1.49
C VAL A 170 6.21 6.04 1.50
N LEU A 171 6.80 5.78 0.33
CA LEU A 171 8.19 5.36 0.19
C LEU A 171 9.17 6.43 0.68
N ALA A 172 8.92 7.70 0.38
CA ALA A 172 9.73 8.81 0.89
C ALA A 172 9.71 8.88 2.42
N ARG A 173 8.54 8.70 3.04
CA ARG A 173 8.41 8.72 4.49
C ARG A 173 9.08 7.50 5.15
N TYR A 174 8.98 6.33 4.53
CA TYR A 174 9.69 5.13 4.99
C TYR A 174 11.19 5.37 5.14
N GLU A 175 11.84 6.01 4.16
CA GLU A 175 13.26 6.32 4.22
C GLU A 175 13.62 7.21 5.43
N LEU A 176 12.74 8.16 5.78
CA LEU A 176 12.93 9.02 6.96
C LEU A 176 12.71 8.28 8.28
N HIS A 177 11.79 7.31 8.33
CA HIS A 177 11.70 6.42 9.50
C HIS A 177 12.96 5.60 9.70
N VAL A 178 13.55 5.10 8.61
CA VAL A 178 14.85 4.41 8.67
C VAL A 178 15.96 5.38 9.10
N ALA A 179 15.94 6.63 8.65
CA ALA A 179 16.88 7.66 9.09
C ALA A 179 16.77 7.93 10.60
N SER A 180 15.55 8.06 11.12
CA SER A 180 15.27 8.22 12.56
C SER A 180 15.81 7.04 13.35
N TYR A 181 15.58 5.80 12.89
CA TYR A 181 16.19 4.62 13.50
C TYR A 181 17.72 4.71 13.53
N TYR A 182 18.37 5.17 12.46
CA TYR A 182 19.83 5.34 12.45
C TYR A 182 20.31 6.44 13.40
N PHE A 183 19.57 7.53 13.59
CA PHE A 183 19.89 8.54 14.62
C PHE A 183 19.89 7.94 16.02
N THR A 184 18.89 7.13 16.37
CA THR A 184 18.85 6.45 17.69
C THR A 184 20.05 5.53 17.94
N ARG A 185 20.73 5.08 16.88
CA ARG A 185 21.90 4.21 16.94
C ARG A 185 23.24 4.95 16.81
N GLY A 186 23.23 6.27 16.64
CA GLY A 186 24.43 7.06 16.38
C GLY A 186 25.02 6.86 14.98
N ALA A 187 24.26 6.26 14.05
CA ALA A 187 24.71 5.96 12.69
C ALA A 187 24.45 7.14 11.74
N TYR A 188 25.07 8.29 12.00
CA TYR A 188 24.72 9.56 11.34
C TYR A 188 24.97 9.58 9.83
N VAL A 189 26.02 8.90 9.34
CA VAL A 189 26.26 8.76 7.88
C VAL A 189 25.14 7.97 7.21
N ALA A 190 24.60 6.95 7.88
CA ALA A 190 23.49 6.17 7.36
C ALA A 190 22.18 6.99 7.33
N ALA A 191 21.91 7.77 8.39
CA ALA A 191 20.79 8.70 8.43
C ALA A 191 20.90 9.77 7.32
N LEU A 192 22.09 10.35 7.14
CA LEU A 192 22.38 11.31 6.08
C LEU A 192 22.06 10.73 4.69
N ASN A 193 22.50 9.51 4.41
CA ASN A 193 22.26 8.86 3.13
C ASN A 193 20.77 8.60 2.86
N ARG A 194 19.98 8.30 3.90
CA ARG A 194 18.52 8.16 3.79
C ARG A 194 17.84 9.49 3.44
N GLY A 195 18.23 10.59 4.10
CA GLY A 195 17.74 11.92 3.75
C GLY A 195 18.10 12.32 2.31
N LYS A 196 19.35 12.11 1.88
CA LYS A 196 19.79 12.37 0.50
C LYS A 196 19.00 11.56 -0.52
N TYR A 197 18.77 10.27 -0.23
CA TYR A 197 17.98 9.40 -1.10
C TYR A 197 16.58 9.96 -1.34
N VAL A 198 15.92 10.53 -0.31
CA VAL A 198 14.61 11.17 -0.48
C VAL A 198 14.67 12.38 -1.41
N LEU A 199 15.69 13.24 -1.29
CA LEU A 199 15.85 14.39 -2.18
C LEU A 199 16.12 13.99 -3.64
N GLU A 200 16.92 12.96 -3.83
CA GLU A 200 17.32 12.48 -5.16
C GLU A 200 16.20 11.72 -5.87
N ASN A 201 15.43 10.90 -5.14
CA ASN A 201 14.44 9.98 -5.74
C ASN A 201 13.00 10.45 -5.59
N PHE A 202 12.70 11.32 -4.62
CA PHE A 202 11.34 11.78 -4.32
C PHE A 202 11.24 13.31 -4.18
N PRO A 203 11.75 14.11 -5.14
CA PRO A 203 11.85 15.57 -5.00
C PRO A 203 10.51 16.31 -4.91
N SER A 204 9.40 15.66 -5.24
CA SER A 204 8.04 16.24 -5.15
C SER A 204 7.23 15.66 -3.98
N ALA A 205 7.84 14.85 -3.12
CA ALA A 205 7.14 14.29 -1.96
C ALA A 205 7.00 15.35 -0.85
N PRO A 206 5.90 15.34 -0.08
CA PRO A 206 5.74 16.22 1.08
C PRO A 206 6.81 16.01 2.17
N ALA A 207 7.53 14.89 2.13
CA ALA A 207 8.61 14.54 3.06
C ALA A 207 9.95 15.26 2.77
N VAL A 208 10.07 16.00 1.66
CA VAL A 208 11.30 16.73 1.29
C VAL A 208 11.83 17.68 2.37
N PRO A 209 11.02 18.56 3.00
CA PRO A 209 11.52 19.41 4.09
C PRO A 209 12.05 18.60 5.29
N ASP A 210 11.38 17.50 5.66
CA ASP A 210 11.86 16.60 6.73
C ASP A 210 13.17 15.90 6.34
N ALA A 211 13.37 15.59 5.05
CA ALA A 211 14.61 15.05 4.53
C ALA A 211 15.77 16.06 4.60
N LEU A 212 15.50 17.33 4.28
CA LEU A 212 16.48 18.41 4.46
C LEU A 212 16.84 18.59 5.93
N ALA A 213 15.86 18.63 6.83
CA ALA A 213 16.10 18.70 8.27
C ALA A 213 16.94 17.51 8.78
N THR A 214 16.63 16.30 8.32
CA THR A 214 17.42 15.09 8.57
C THR A 214 18.88 15.25 8.13
N ILE A 215 19.12 15.81 6.94
CA ILE A 215 20.47 16.07 6.43
C ILE A 215 21.21 17.09 7.29
N VAL A 216 20.55 18.20 7.66
CA VAL A 216 21.12 19.25 8.52
C VAL A 216 21.55 18.65 9.87
N GLN A 217 20.65 17.91 10.52
CA GLN A 217 20.95 17.26 11.80
C GLN A 217 22.10 16.26 11.67
N ALA A 218 22.13 15.45 10.61
CA ALA A 218 23.20 14.48 10.41
C ALA A 218 24.56 15.16 10.20
N TYR A 219 24.64 16.23 9.40
CA TYR A 219 25.89 16.97 9.23
C TYR A 219 26.35 17.65 10.52
N HIS A 220 25.44 18.25 11.28
CA HIS A 220 25.75 18.84 12.58
C HIS A 220 26.33 17.79 13.55
N LEU A 221 25.69 16.62 13.66
CA LEU A 221 26.17 15.53 14.51
C LEU A 221 27.50 14.92 14.05
N LEU A 222 27.86 15.10 12.77
CA LEU A 222 29.15 14.73 12.21
C LEU A 222 30.22 15.83 12.38
N GLY A 223 29.88 16.98 12.95
CA GLY A 223 30.77 18.14 13.10
C GLY A 223 31.06 18.87 11.78
N MET A 224 30.21 18.69 10.76
CA MET A 224 30.36 19.28 9.43
C MET A 224 29.47 20.54 9.31
N GLU A 225 29.75 21.55 10.12
CA GLU A 225 28.88 22.72 10.28
C GLU A 225 28.65 23.51 8.97
N ASP A 226 29.66 23.62 8.12
CA ASP A 226 29.51 24.31 6.82
C ASP A 226 28.45 23.63 5.93
N LEU A 227 28.41 22.29 5.93
CA LEU A 227 27.42 21.52 5.18
C LEU A 227 26.05 21.57 5.86
N ALA A 228 26.02 21.54 7.19
CA ALA A 228 24.78 21.68 7.94
C ALA A 228 24.13 23.05 7.65
N GLN A 229 24.91 24.13 7.73
CA GLN A 229 24.44 25.48 7.44
C GLN A 229 23.97 25.63 6.00
N HIS A 230 24.72 25.11 5.03
CA HIS A 230 24.32 25.16 3.62
C HIS A 230 22.96 24.49 3.37
N ASN A 231 22.72 23.31 3.97
CA ASN A 231 21.44 22.61 3.82
C ASN A 231 20.31 23.30 4.62
N LEU A 232 20.64 23.95 5.74
CA LEU A 232 19.68 24.75 6.50
C LEU A 232 19.25 25.98 5.69
N ASP A 233 20.17 26.62 4.97
CA ASP A 233 19.85 27.75 4.10
C ASP A 233 18.92 27.31 2.95
N LEU A 234 19.14 26.12 2.38
CA LEU A 234 18.22 25.53 1.39
C LEU A 234 16.84 25.23 1.98
N LEU A 235 16.77 24.71 3.20
CA LEU A 235 15.52 24.46 3.90
C LEU A 235 14.75 25.76 4.13
N LYS A 236 15.40 26.80 4.66
CA LYS A 236 14.81 28.13 4.85
C LYS A 236 14.31 28.76 3.57
N LEU A 237 15.10 28.65 2.50
CA LEU A 237 14.78 29.27 1.21
C LEU A 237 13.52 28.67 0.58
N ASN A 238 13.37 27.34 0.66
CA ASN A 238 12.27 26.63 -0.01
C ASN A 238 11.07 26.36 0.91
N PHE A 239 11.29 26.27 2.22
CA PHE A 239 10.28 25.91 3.23
C PHE A 239 10.40 26.81 4.47
N PRO A 240 10.18 28.13 4.34
CA PRO A 240 10.32 29.08 5.45
C PRO A 240 9.32 28.85 6.61
N GLU A 241 8.20 28.19 6.33
CA GLU A 241 7.15 27.84 7.31
C GLU A 241 7.36 26.44 7.90
N TYR A 242 8.55 25.84 7.73
CA TYR A 242 8.83 24.51 8.27
C TYR A 242 8.73 24.52 9.81
N PRO A 243 7.90 23.66 10.44
CA PRO A 243 7.54 23.78 11.85
C PRO A 243 8.71 23.73 12.85
N GLU A 244 9.78 23.02 12.49
CA GLU A 244 10.94 22.82 13.36
C GLU A 244 11.98 23.94 13.24
N LEU A 245 11.69 24.99 12.45
CA LEU A 245 12.47 26.22 12.46
C LEU A 245 12.03 27.10 13.64
N ASP A 246 12.98 27.56 14.43
CA ASP A 246 12.71 28.54 15.48
C ASP A 246 12.47 29.95 14.91
N GLU A 247 12.11 30.91 15.77
CA GLU A 247 11.86 32.32 15.38
C GLU A 247 13.08 33.00 14.73
N THR A 248 14.28 32.46 14.95
CA THR A 248 15.54 32.94 14.35
C THR A 248 15.92 32.18 13.07
N GLY A 249 15.10 31.21 12.68
CA GLY A 249 15.28 30.32 11.54
C GLY A 249 16.23 29.15 11.81
N ASN A 250 16.75 28.96 13.02
CA ASN A 250 17.60 27.80 13.28
C ASN A 250 16.75 26.54 13.41
N LEU A 251 17.27 25.42 12.93
CA LEU A 251 16.60 24.14 13.06
C LEU A 251 16.68 23.65 14.52
N ARG A 252 15.54 23.31 15.10
CA ARG A 252 15.45 22.61 16.38
C ARG A 252 15.94 21.18 16.17
N LEU A 253 17.21 20.96 16.48
CA LEU A 253 17.82 19.63 16.33
C LEU A 253 17.12 18.64 17.25
N ALA A 254 16.67 17.51 16.71
CA ALA A 254 16.04 16.47 17.51
C ALA A 254 17.03 15.96 18.58
N ASP A 255 16.59 15.97 19.85
CA ASP A 255 17.44 15.59 20.98
C ASP A 255 17.66 14.07 20.99
N ASN A 256 18.86 13.64 20.56
CA ASN A 256 19.27 12.24 20.63
C ASN A 256 19.34 11.68 22.07
N ARG A 257 19.30 12.53 23.11
CA ARG A 257 19.43 12.10 24.51
C ARG A 257 18.14 11.51 25.08
N GLY A 258 16.97 11.92 24.58
CA GLY A 258 15.66 11.40 25.02
C GLY A 258 15.27 10.04 24.43
N ALA A 259 15.81 9.69 23.25
CA ALA A 259 15.47 8.46 22.52
C ALA A 259 15.83 7.16 23.28
N ASN A 260 16.70 7.22 24.28
CA ASN A 260 17.18 6.06 25.04
C ASN A 260 16.58 5.92 26.44
N THR A 261 15.79 6.89 26.91
CA THR A 261 15.06 6.80 28.19
C THR A 261 13.69 6.15 27.98
N ARG A 262 13.66 4.84 27.77
CA ARG A 262 12.41 4.07 27.76
C ARG A 262 11.80 4.09 29.16
N SER A 263 10.68 4.80 29.34
CA SER A 263 9.94 4.76 30.60
C SER A 263 9.49 3.33 30.92
N LEU A 264 9.21 3.06 32.20
CA LEU A 264 8.74 1.73 32.61
C LEU A 264 7.39 1.39 31.95
N ILE A 265 6.56 2.41 31.67
CA ILE A 265 5.29 2.26 30.94
C ILE A 265 5.57 1.86 29.48
N ASN A 266 6.54 2.50 28.81
CA ASN A 266 6.98 2.12 27.47
C ASN A 266 7.42 0.64 27.42
N GLN A 267 8.23 0.19 28.37
CA GLN A 267 8.74 -1.19 28.37
C GLN A 267 7.66 -2.24 28.62
N VAL A 268 6.79 -2.00 29.62
CA VAL A 268 5.73 -2.96 30.00
C VAL A 268 4.63 -3.04 28.95
N THR A 269 4.39 -1.94 28.23
CA THR A 269 3.34 -1.87 27.20
C THR A 269 3.88 -2.11 25.79
N PHE A 270 5.16 -2.47 25.65
CA PHE A 270 5.85 -2.58 24.36
C PHE A 270 5.69 -1.33 23.48
N GLY A 271 5.65 -0.14 24.09
CA GLY A 271 5.47 1.14 23.41
C GLY A 271 4.03 1.48 23.02
N LEU A 272 3.02 0.78 23.57
CA LEU A 272 1.61 1.06 23.28
C LEU A 272 1.11 2.35 23.95
N LEU A 273 1.48 2.61 25.20
CA LEU A 273 0.97 3.74 25.99
C LEU A 273 1.92 4.94 26.09
N ASP A 274 3.22 4.71 25.91
CA ASP A 274 4.24 5.75 25.93
C ASP A 274 5.19 5.48 24.77
N ARG A 275 5.07 6.25 23.68
CA ARG A 275 5.90 6.11 22.48
C ARG A 275 7.08 7.08 22.61
N PRO A 276 8.34 6.63 22.46
CA PRO A 276 9.47 7.53 22.49
C PRO A 276 9.33 8.55 21.35
N GLU A 277 9.71 9.80 21.61
CA GLU A 277 9.80 10.79 20.53
C GLU A 277 10.81 10.29 19.47
N PRO A 278 10.45 10.36 18.17
CA PRO A 278 11.35 9.93 17.12
C PRO A 278 12.61 10.81 17.13
N ALA A 279 13.79 10.21 16.96
CA ALA A 279 15.05 10.95 16.89
C ALA A 279 15.25 11.70 15.56
N GLY A 280 14.18 11.88 14.78
CA GLY A 280 14.17 12.50 13.46
C GLY A 280 12.81 13.15 13.18
N PHE A 281 12.67 13.73 12.00
CA PHE A 281 11.58 14.67 11.71
C PHE A 281 10.36 13.98 11.05
N ASP A 282 9.16 14.21 11.60
CA ASP A 282 7.89 13.80 11.00
C ASP A 282 6.80 14.87 11.23
N THR A 283 6.74 15.83 10.32
CA THR A 283 5.75 16.92 10.34
C THR A 283 4.29 16.46 10.20
N ARG A 284 4.01 15.18 9.96
CA ARG A 284 2.64 14.64 10.04
C ARG A 284 2.10 14.68 11.46
N LEU A 285 2.96 14.49 12.46
CA LEU A 285 2.57 14.38 13.88
C LEU A 285 2.14 15.72 14.49
N GLU A 286 2.47 16.83 13.83
CA GLU A 286 2.17 18.20 14.29
C GLU A 286 0.81 18.74 13.79
N GLY A 287 0.00 17.88 13.17
CA GLY A 287 -1.45 18.10 13.04
C GLY A 287 -1.95 18.90 11.83
N ASN A 288 -1.13 19.16 10.80
CA ASN A 288 -1.56 19.97 9.64
C ASN A 288 -1.47 19.30 8.25
N ILE A 289 -0.97 18.06 8.13
CA ILE A 289 -0.70 17.45 6.81
C ILE A 289 -1.52 16.17 6.54
N GLU A 290 -2.44 15.76 7.42
CA GLU A 290 -3.26 14.54 7.18
C GLU A 290 -4.25 14.66 6.01
N ARG A 291 -4.57 15.88 5.57
CA ARG A 291 -5.64 16.12 4.57
C ARG A 291 -5.35 15.69 3.13
N ASN A 292 -4.11 15.35 2.77
CA ASN A 292 -3.72 15.04 1.39
C ASN A 292 -3.45 13.54 1.09
N TRP A 293 -3.75 12.64 2.03
CA TRP A 293 -3.31 11.23 1.94
C TRP A 293 -4.43 10.22 1.70
N ASP A 294 -5.70 10.63 1.75
CA ASP A 294 -6.82 9.70 1.57
C ASP A 294 -7.23 9.57 0.10
N LEU A 295 -6.71 8.52 -0.55
CA LEU A 295 -7.13 8.05 -1.86
C LEU A 295 -7.75 6.64 -1.77
N SER A 296 -8.46 6.33 -0.69
CA SER A 296 -9.20 5.06 -0.52
C SER A 296 -10.44 4.96 -1.44
N ALA A 297 -10.31 5.33 -2.73
CA ALA A 297 -11.35 5.13 -3.72
C ALA A 297 -11.46 3.62 -4.07
N PRO A 298 -12.67 3.05 -4.06
CA PRO A 298 -12.90 1.68 -4.53
C PRO A 298 -12.57 1.58 -6.02
N ALA A 299 -12.16 0.38 -6.46
CA ALA A 299 -11.92 0.12 -7.87
C ALA A 299 -13.16 0.50 -8.72
N PRO A 300 -12.98 1.08 -9.92
CA PRO A 300 -14.09 1.25 -10.84
C PRO A 300 -14.70 -0.13 -11.14
N ARG A 301 -16.02 -0.23 -11.01
CA ARG A 301 -16.81 -1.42 -11.35
C ARG A 301 -16.81 -1.68 -12.85
#